data_AF-X1A0Y7-F1
#
_entry.id   AF-X1A0Y7-F1
#
_cell.length_a   1.000
_cell.length_b   1.000
_cell.length_c   1.000
_cell.angle_alpha   90.00
_cell.angle_beta   90.00
_cell.angle_gamma   90.00
#
_symmetry.space_group_name_H-M   'P 1'
#
loop_
_entity.id
_entity.type
_entity.pdbx_description
1 polymer ?
#
loop_
_entity_poly.entity_id
_entity_poly.type
_entity_poly.pdbx_seq_one_letter_code
_entity_poly.pdbx_strand_id
1 'polypeptide(L)'
;PTKSPFIYRTRLGIIAMICLLPLIPVFRYNYGENYQLTQSNVSQAIEPDEMVMGNLLYWFGLRENKYINWSNLVLYQRSVPGSTLEEAFDSLRPDIFILDKHVKGYTFDSQDKSLYRQGFSISKSELDSYLNQHGELISSIEEGNGEFLNIYRLIWDESQP
;
A
#
# COMPACT_ATOMS: atom_id res chain seq x y z
N PRO A 1 21.29 38.55 -42.43
CA PRO A 1 20.68 37.20 -42.47
C PRO A 1 19.52 37.09 -41.46
N THR A 2 18.32 37.51 -41.88
CA THR A 2 17.09 37.47 -41.10
C THR A 2 16.55 36.04 -41.10
N LYS A 3 16.59 35.37 -39.94
CA LYS A 3 16.03 34.02 -39.79
C LYS A 3 14.52 34.09 -40.03
N SER A 4 14.03 33.30 -40.99
CA SER A 4 12.62 33.25 -41.38
C SER A 4 11.71 32.93 -40.18
N PRO A 5 10.66 33.72 -39.91
CA PRO A 5 9.72 33.50 -38.80
C PRO A 5 8.98 32.16 -38.89
N PHE A 6 9.00 31.50 -40.05
CA PHE A 6 8.41 30.19 -40.28
C PHE A 6 9.12 29.06 -39.50
N ILE A 7 10.44 29.17 -39.33
CA ILE A 7 11.27 28.14 -38.65
C ILE A 7 11.02 28.17 -37.13
N TYR A 8 10.66 29.33 -36.57
CA TYR A 8 10.37 29.47 -35.14
C TYR A 8 9.02 28.84 -34.75
N ARG A 9 7.99 29.01 -35.58
CA ARG A 9 6.65 28.46 -35.32
C ARG A 9 6.62 26.93 -35.35
N THR A 10 7.34 26.32 -36.29
CA THR A 10 7.45 24.86 -36.40
C THR A 10 8.22 24.23 -35.24
N ARG A 11 9.29 24.87 -34.76
CA ARG A 11 10.07 24.39 -33.61
C ARG A 11 9.29 24.45 -32.30
N LEU A 12 8.52 25.51 -32.06
CA LEU A 12 7.64 25.64 -30.90
C LEU A 12 6.55 24.55 -30.87
N GLY A 13 5.95 24.24 -32.02
CA GLY A 13 4.95 23.16 -32.12
C GLY A 13 5.51 21.77 -31.80
N ILE A 14 6.72 21.46 -32.29
CA ILE A 14 7.39 20.19 -32.00
C ILE A 14 7.77 20.07 -30.53
N ILE A 15 8.30 21.14 -29.91
CA ILE A 15 8.63 21.16 -28.49
C ILE A 15 7.39 20.94 -27.64
N ALA A 16 6.27 21.62 -27.96
CA ALA A 16 5.01 21.44 -27.25
C ALA A 16 4.49 19.99 -27.37
N MET A 17 4.59 19.37 -28.55
CA MET A 17 4.17 17.98 -28.75
C MET A 17 5.06 16.99 -27.97
N ILE A 18 6.37 17.21 -27.93
CA ILE A 18 7.31 16.39 -27.14
C ILE A 18 7.01 16.51 -25.64
N CYS A 19 6.65 17.69 -25.15
CA CYS A 19 6.26 17.88 -23.76
C CYS A 19 4.90 17.25 -23.40
N LEU A 20 3.98 17.11 -24.36
CA LEU A 20 2.64 16.55 -24.14
C LEU A 20 2.59 15.02 -24.28
N LEU A 21 3.44 14.42 -25.12
CA LEU A 21 3.54 12.97 -25.30
C LEU A 21 3.67 12.16 -23.98
N PRO A 22 4.50 12.55 -22.99
CA PRO A 22 4.59 11.81 -21.72
C PRO A 22 3.36 11.97 -20.80
N LEU A 23 2.43 12.88 -21.11
CA LEU A 23 1.18 13.03 -20.36
C LEU A 23 0.07 12.09 -20.87
N ILE A 24 0.19 11.55 -22.08
CA ILE A 24 -0.81 10.65 -22.67
C ILE A 24 -1.10 9.42 -21.78
N PRO A 25 -0.12 8.75 -21.15
CA PRO A 25 -0.39 7.62 -20.25
C PRO A 25 -1.18 8.04 -19.00
N VAL A 26 -0.92 9.24 -18.46
CA VAL A 26 -1.62 9.77 -17.28
C VAL A 26 -3.10 9.97 -17.55
N PHE A 27 -3.45 10.42 -18.76
CA PHE A 27 -4.85 10.56 -19.18
C PHE A 27 -5.52 9.23 -19.57
N ARG A 28 -4.75 8.16 -19.79
CA ARG A 28 -5.29 6.83 -20.12
C ARG A 28 -5.54 5.95 -18.89
N TYR A 29 -4.96 6.27 -17.74
CA TYR A 29 -5.19 5.51 -16.51
C TYR A 29 -6.49 5.97 -15.84
N ASN A 30 -7.52 5.11 -15.88
CA ASN A 30 -8.79 5.39 -15.22
C ASN A 30 -8.69 5.07 -13.73
N TYR A 31 -8.18 6.03 -12.95
CA TYR A 31 -8.05 5.91 -11.49
C TYR A 31 -9.37 5.55 -10.79
N GLY A 32 -10.50 6.05 -11.29
CA GLY A 32 -11.82 5.79 -10.70
C GLY A 32 -12.26 4.35 -10.87
N GLU A 33 -12.14 3.81 -12.08
CA GLU A 33 -12.51 2.42 -12.38
C GLU A 33 -11.60 1.42 -11.67
N ASN A 34 -10.28 1.66 -11.68
CA ASN A 34 -9.34 0.81 -10.95
C ASN A 34 -9.58 0.85 -9.44
N TYR A 35 -9.86 2.03 -8.88
CA TYR A 35 -10.22 2.13 -7.46
C TYR A 35 -11.49 1.34 -7.14
N GLN A 36 -12.55 1.47 -7.93
CA GLN A 36 -13.80 0.73 -7.71
C GLN A 36 -13.62 -0.78 -7.84
N LEU A 37 -12.84 -1.23 -8.83
CA LEU A 37 -12.55 -2.64 -9.04
C LEU A 37 -11.74 -3.21 -7.86
N THR A 38 -10.64 -2.55 -7.49
CA THR A 38 -9.83 -2.97 -6.34
C THR A 38 -10.66 -2.98 -5.06
N GLN A 39 -11.45 -1.94 -4.81
CA GLN A 39 -12.31 -1.87 -3.63
C GLN A 39 -13.35 -2.99 -3.62
N SER A 40 -13.99 -3.28 -4.76
CA SER A 40 -14.94 -4.40 -4.87
C SER A 40 -14.27 -5.73 -4.59
N ASN A 41 -13.07 -5.97 -5.14
CA ASN A 41 -12.33 -7.21 -4.91
C ASN A 41 -11.89 -7.36 -3.45
N VAL A 42 -11.44 -6.27 -2.82
CA VAL A 42 -11.09 -6.26 -1.39
C VAL A 42 -12.32 -6.57 -0.53
N SER A 43 -13.45 -5.91 -0.78
CA SER A 43 -14.69 -6.14 -0.02
C SER A 43 -15.27 -7.54 -0.22
N GLN A 44 -14.99 -8.21 -1.34
CA GLN A 44 -15.40 -9.61 -1.57
C GLN A 44 -14.51 -10.63 -0.86
N ALA A 45 -13.26 -10.26 -0.55
CA ALA A 45 -12.29 -11.14 0.09
C ALA A 45 -12.35 -11.10 1.63
N ILE A 46 -13.08 -10.13 2.20
CA ILE A 46 -13.11 -9.85 3.64
C ILE A 46 -14.54 -10.07 4.14
N GLU A 47 -14.69 -10.78 5.25
CA GLU A 47 -15.97 -11.04 5.89
C GLU A 47 -16.43 -9.83 6.72
N PRO A 48 -17.75 -9.61 6.89
CA PRO A 48 -18.26 -8.59 7.81
C PRO A 48 -17.74 -8.81 9.24
N ASP A 49 -17.66 -7.73 10.03
CA ASP A 49 -17.20 -7.72 11.42
C ASP A 49 -15.73 -8.12 11.70
N GLU A 50 -14.99 -8.65 10.71
CA GLU A 50 -13.53 -8.86 10.81
C GLU A 50 -12.81 -7.52 11.08
N MET A 51 -11.77 -7.56 11.92
CA MET A 51 -10.88 -6.44 12.18
C MET A 51 -9.81 -6.37 11.10
N VAL A 52 -9.90 -5.34 10.26
CA VAL A 52 -9.00 -5.15 9.13
C VAL A 52 -7.88 -4.17 9.49
N MET A 53 -6.64 -4.59 9.25
CA MET A 53 -5.47 -3.73 9.31
C MET A 53 -4.93 -3.45 7.91
N GLY A 54 -4.68 -2.18 7.59
CA GLY A 54 -4.08 -1.82 6.30
C GLY A 54 -3.90 -0.32 6.11
N ASN A 55 -3.76 0.10 4.86
CA ASN A 55 -3.75 1.49 4.47
C ASN A 55 -5.15 2.13 4.56
N LEU A 56 -5.25 3.29 5.23
CA LEU A 56 -6.49 4.03 5.48
C LEU A 56 -7.40 4.20 4.25
N LEU A 57 -6.84 4.17 3.03
CA LEU A 57 -7.60 4.20 1.79
C LEU A 57 -8.72 3.13 1.73
N TYR A 58 -8.49 1.92 2.23
CA TYR A 58 -9.46 0.82 2.14
C TYR A 58 -10.62 0.94 3.13
N TRP A 59 -10.46 1.75 4.18
CA TRP A 59 -11.50 1.98 5.18
C TRP A 59 -12.82 2.48 4.56
N PHE A 60 -12.75 3.27 3.48
CA PHE A 60 -13.93 3.87 2.85
C PHE A 60 -14.92 2.84 2.27
N GLY A 61 -14.45 1.66 1.85
CA GLY A 61 -15.30 0.59 1.32
C GLY A 61 -15.42 -0.65 2.21
N LEU A 62 -14.91 -0.58 3.44
CA LEU A 62 -15.01 -1.64 4.46
C LEU A 62 -15.81 -1.12 5.67
N ARG A 63 -17.01 -0.59 5.40
CA ARG A 63 -17.83 0.11 6.41
C ARG A 63 -18.39 -0.78 7.51
N GLU A 64 -18.50 -2.08 7.23
CA GLU A 64 -19.00 -3.10 8.16
C GLU A 64 -17.86 -3.76 8.96
N ASN A 65 -16.62 -3.32 8.76
CA ASN A 65 -15.44 -3.84 9.44
C ASN A 65 -14.93 -2.86 10.48
N LYS A 66 -14.32 -3.41 11.54
CA LYS A 66 -13.45 -2.62 12.41
C LYS A 66 -12.16 -2.37 11.65
N TYR A 67 -11.61 -1.16 11.76
CA TYR A 67 -10.45 -0.77 10.96
C TYR A 67 -9.31 -0.23 11.81
N ILE A 68 -8.11 -0.78 11.60
CA ILE A 68 -6.86 -0.35 12.21
C ILE A 68 -5.88 0.08 11.10
N ASN A 69 -5.23 1.21 11.26
CA ASN A 69 -4.19 1.61 10.32
C ASN A 69 -2.91 0.78 10.58
N TRP A 70 -2.27 0.26 9.54
CA TRP A 70 -1.01 -0.51 9.64
C TRP A 70 0.07 0.23 10.45
N SER A 71 0.09 1.56 10.41
CA SER A 71 1.06 2.37 11.13
C SER A 71 0.95 2.26 12.65
N ASN A 72 -0.16 1.74 13.17
CA ASN A 72 -0.28 1.43 14.59
C ASN A 72 0.73 0.37 15.04
N LEU A 73 1.23 -0.50 14.13
CA LEU A 73 2.35 -1.41 14.43
C LEU A 73 3.61 -0.63 14.82
N VAL A 74 3.96 0.39 14.03
CA VAL A 74 5.11 1.26 14.31
C VAL A 74 4.88 2.06 15.59
N LEU A 75 3.67 2.60 15.79
CA LEU A 75 3.35 3.37 16.99
C LEU A 75 3.39 2.50 18.25
N TYR A 76 2.95 1.24 18.17
CA TYR A 76 3.06 0.28 19.26
C TYR A 76 4.52 0.08 19.68
N GLN A 77 5.41 -0.26 18.74
CA GLN A 77 6.83 -0.46 19.03
C GLN A 77 7.53 0.78 19.60
N ARG A 78 7.05 1.98 19.23
CA ARG A 78 7.53 3.23 19.82
C ARG A 78 7.02 3.46 21.24
N SER A 79 5.80 3.02 21.53
CA SER A 79 5.18 3.14 22.85
C SER A 79 5.66 2.09 23.85
N VAL A 80 6.13 0.94 23.34
CA VAL A 80 6.69 -0.18 24.13
C VAL A 80 8.12 -0.45 23.65
N PRO A 81 9.13 0.31 24.14
CA PRO A 81 10.50 0.19 23.65
C PRO A 81 11.07 -1.22 23.82
N GLY A 82 11.61 -1.76 22.74
CA GLY A 82 12.19 -3.11 22.70
C GLY A 82 11.21 -4.20 22.28
N SER A 83 9.93 -3.86 22.03
CA SER A 83 8.97 -4.84 21.54
C SER A 83 9.23 -5.28 20.11
N THR A 84 8.85 -6.50 19.78
CA THR A 84 8.93 -7.05 18.42
C THR A 84 7.74 -6.62 17.56
N LEU A 85 7.81 -6.87 16.24
CA LEU A 85 6.66 -6.68 15.35
C LEU A 85 5.54 -7.68 15.65
N GLU A 86 5.89 -8.90 16.05
CA GLU A 86 4.97 -9.96 16.47
C GLU A 86 4.15 -9.51 17.69
N GLU A 87 4.79 -8.99 18.73
CA GLU A 87 4.09 -8.45 19.91
C GLU A 87 3.15 -7.28 19.55
N ALA A 88 3.49 -6.50 18.53
CA ALA A 88 2.62 -5.43 18.02
C ALA A 88 1.37 -5.99 17.33
N PHE A 89 1.53 -7.04 16.51
CA PHE A 89 0.39 -7.74 15.93
C PHE A 89 -0.47 -8.41 17.01
N ASP A 90 0.14 -9.09 17.98
CA ASP A 90 -0.55 -9.75 19.09
C ASP A 90 -1.32 -8.76 19.96
N SER A 91 -0.80 -7.54 20.16
CA SER A 91 -1.52 -6.52 20.91
C SER A 91 -2.69 -5.93 20.13
N LEU A 92 -2.58 -5.82 18.80
CA LEU A 92 -3.59 -5.17 17.97
C LEU A 92 -4.65 -6.16 17.44
N ARG A 93 -4.32 -7.45 17.40
CA ARG A 93 -5.12 -8.59 16.91
C ARG A 93 -6.02 -8.31 15.70
N PRO A 94 -5.48 -7.85 14.55
CA PRO A 94 -6.29 -7.76 13.34
C PRO A 94 -6.59 -9.17 12.79
N ASP A 95 -7.79 -9.40 12.29
CA ASP A 95 -8.16 -10.64 11.61
C ASP A 95 -7.62 -10.67 10.17
N ILE A 96 -7.59 -9.50 9.52
CA ILE A 96 -7.11 -9.31 8.15
C ILE A 96 -5.97 -8.30 8.11
N PHE A 97 -4.92 -8.60 7.35
CA PHE A 97 -3.85 -7.67 7.02
C PHE A 97 -3.75 -7.43 5.51
N ILE A 98 -3.94 -6.18 5.09
CA ILE A 98 -3.83 -5.75 3.69
C ILE A 98 -2.43 -5.17 3.45
N LEU A 99 -1.64 -5.87 2.63
CA LEU A 99 -0.30 -5.46 2.22
C LEU A 99 -0.33 -4.93 0.78
N ASP A 100 -0.65 -3.64 0.66
CA ASP A 100 -0.66 -2.90 -0.60
C ASP A 100 0.75 -2.36 -0.97
N LYS A 101 0.85 -1.71 -2.13
CA LYS A 101 2.09 -1.05 -2.57
C LYS A 101 2.60 0.02 -1.58
N HIS A 102 1.69 0.76 -0.96
CA HIS A 102 2.07 1.83 -0.04
C HIS A 102 2.71 1.26 1.23
N VAL A 103 2.08 0.28 1.87
CA VAL A 103 2.60 -0.42 3.05
C VAL A 103 3.93 -1.09 2.72
N LYS A 104 4.03 -1.80 1.58
CA LYS A 104 5.31 -2.36 1.09
C LYS A 104 6.40 -1.29 0.98
N GLY A 105 6.04 -0.08 0.57
CA GLY A 105 6.94 1.08 0.54
C GLY A 105 7.50 1.48 1.92
N TYR A 106 6.88 1.08 3.02
CA TYR A 106 7.37 1.30 4.39
C TYR A 106 7.89 0.02 5.05
N THR A 107 8.04 -1.07 4.30
CA THR A 107 8.56 -2.35 4.78
C THR A 107 9.97 -2.59 4.23
N PHE A 108 11.00 -2.38 5.04
CA PHE A 108 12.40 -2.57 4.64
C PHE A 108 13.32 -2.75 5.86
N ASP A 109 14.41 -3.50 5.70
CA ASP A 109 15.40 -3.71 6.77
C ASP A 109 16.59 -2.72 6.72
N SER A 110 16.85 -2.14 5.56
CA SER A 110 17.96 -1.20 5.35
C SER A 110 17.59 0.22 5.74
N GLN A 111 18.56 1.02 6.17
CA GLN A 111 18.33 2.45 6.41
C GLN A 111 17.87 3.17 5.12
N ASP A 112 16.69 3.78 5.18
CA ASP A 112 16.20 4.68 4.12
C ASP A 112 16.92 6.03 4.17
N LYS A 113 17.00 6.79 3.08
CA LYS A 113 17.60 8.14 3.11
C LYS A 113 16.72 9.18 3.82
N SER A 114 15.42 8.93 3.91
CA SER A 114 14.45 9.80 4.56
C SER A 114 14.32 9.45 6.03
N LEU A 115 14.68 10.39 6.91
CA LEU A 115 14.46 10.28 8.36
C LEU A 115 12.99 10.02 8.70
N TYR A 116 12.07 10.60 7.92
CA TYR A 116 10.65 10.35 8.09
C TYR A 116 10.30 8.89 7.83
N ARG A 117 10.80 8.31 6.74
CA ARG A 117 10.54 6.90 6.40
C ARG A 117 11.22 5.95 7.38
N GLN A 118 12.44 6.26 7.84
CA GLN A 118 13.11 5.48 8.88
C GLN A 118 12.30 5.44 10.18
N GLY A 119 11.69 6.58 10.54
CA GLY A 119 10.84 6.62 11.72
C GLY A 119 9.55 5.81 11.57
N PHE A 120 9.09 5.61 10.34
CA PHE A 120 7.77 5.07 10.06
C PHE A 120 7.83 3.79 9.22
N SER A 121 8.84 2.96 9.45
CA SER A 121 9.03 1.70 8.76
C SER A 121 8.87 0.50 9.69
N ILE A 122 8.48 -0.62 9.11
CA ILE A 122 8.51 -1.94 9.75
C ILE A 122 9.60 -2.79 9.10
N SER A 123 10.23 -3.68 9.88
CA SER A 123 11.21 -4.63 9.34
C SER A 123 10.55 -5.55 8.33
N LYS A 124 11.20 -5.73 7.19
CA LYS A 124 10.73 -6.64 6.15
C LYS A 124 10.89 -8.09 6.57
N SER A 125 12.06 -8.44 7.08
CA SER A 125 12.34 -9.79 7.54
C SER A 125 11.41 -10.24 8.68
N GLU A 126 11.11 -9.36 9.64
CA GLU A 126 10.13 -9.66 10.70
C GLU A 126 8.72 -9.82 10.12
N LEU A 127 8.27 -8.92 9.24
CA LEU A 127 6.94 -9.02 8.65
C LEU A 127 6.78 -10.29 7.81
N ASP A 128 7.76 -10.60 6.96
CA ASP A 128 7.74 -11.80 6.12
C ASP A 128 7.75 -13.06 7.01
N SER A 129 8.55 -13.08 8.08
CA SER A 129 8.57 -14.20 9.04
C SER A 129 7.23 -14.37 9.74
N TYR A 130 6.63 -13.27 10.22
CA TYR A 130 5.33 -13.29 10.89
C TYR A 130 4.22 -13.77 9.96
N LEU A 131 4.12 -13.22 8.75
CA LEU A 131 3.10 -13.63 7.78
C LEU A 131 3.29 -15.08 7.31
N ASN A 132 4.51 -15.61 7.26
CA ASN A 132 4.73 -17.02 6.95
C ASN A 132 4.27 -17.98 8.07
N GLN A 133 4.28 -17.51 9.32
CA GLN A 133 3.91 -18.31 10.49
C GLN A 133 2.42 -18.20 10.83
N HIS A 134 1.87 -16.98 10.72
CA HIS A 134 0.52 -16.64 11.19
C HIS A 134 -0.41 -16.18 10.08
N GLY A 135 0.08 -15.95 8.86
CA GLY A 135 -0.71 -15.42 7.75
C GLY A 135 -1.10 -16.49 6.72
N GLU A 136 -2.38 -16.53 6.35
CA GLU A 136 -2.88 -17.20 5.17
C GLU A 136 -3.15 -16.17 4.06
N LEU A 137 -2.51 -16.29 2.91
CA LEU A 137 -2.81 -15.42 1.76
C LEU A 137 -4.16 -15.83 1.15
N ILE A 138 -5.21 -15.05 1.42
CA ILE A 138 -6.57 -15.32 0.95
C ILE A 138 -6.88 -14.67 -0.40
N SER A 139 -6.17 -13.60 -0.76
CA SER A 139 -6.34 -12.94 -2.06
C SER A 139 -5.09 -12.18 -2.49
N SER A 140 -4.84 -12.15 -3.80
CA SER A 140 -3.80 -11.33 -4.44
C SER A 140 -4.39 -10.66 -5.67
N ILE A 141 -4.45 -9.34 -5.65
CA ILE A 141 -5.11 -8.51 -6.67
C ILE A 141 -4.05 -7.69 -7.39
N GLU A 142 -3.96 -7.80 -8.72
CA GLU A 142 -3.03 -6.99 -9.51
C GLU A 142 -3.54 -5.52 -9.58
N GLU A 143 -2.75 -4.56 -9.09
CA GLU A 143 -3.08 -3.12 -9.10
C GLU A 143 -2.52 -2.39 -10.35
N GLY A 144 -1.95 -3.16 -11.28
CA GLY A 144 -1.28 -2.69 -12.49
C GLY A 144 0.23 -2.49 -12.32
N ASN A 145 0.95 -2.42 -13.44
CA ASN A 145 2.42 -2.38 -13.48
C ASN A 145 3.12 -3.59 -12.79
N GLY A 146 2.44 -4.74 -12.71
CA GLY A 146 2.96 -5.94 -12.06
C GLY A 146 3.03 -5.87 -10.53
N GLU A 147 2.41 -4.86 -9.93
CA GLU A 147 2.28 -4.73 -8.47
C GLU A 147 1.02 -5.45 -7.99
N PHE A 148 1.09 -6.02 -6.79
CA PHE A 148 0.00 -6.78 -6.19
C PHE A 148 -0.39 -6.22 -4.83
N LEU A 149 -1.69 -6.11 -4.59
CA LEU A 149 -2.29 -6.00 -3.27
C LEU A 149 -2.48 -7.41 -2.74
N ASN A 150 -1.85 -7.73 -1.61
CA ASN A 150 -2.01 -9.03 -0.96
C ASN A 150 -2.87 -8.88 0.28
N ILE A 151 -3.84 -9.78 0.45
CA ILE A 151 -4.73 -9.82 1.62
C ILE A 151 -4.42 -11.10 2.37
N TYR A 152 -3.99 -10.95 3.62
CA TYR A 152 -3.68 -12.06 4.52
C TYR A 152 -4.76 -12.15 5.60
N ARG A 153 -5.23 -13.36 5.87
CA ARG A 153 -5.97 -13.68 7.10
C ARG A 153 -4.96 -14.10 8.16
N LEU A 154 -5.04 -13.51 9.34
CA LEU A 154 -4.17 -13.84 10.45
C LEU A 154 -4.82 -14.91 11.33
N ILE A 155 -4.07 -15.97 11.58
CA ILE A 155 -4.51 -17.13 12.35
C ILE A 155 -4.07 -16.92 13.79
N TRP A 156 -5.08 -16.76 14.66
CA TRP A 156 -4.88 -16.55 16.09
C TRP A 156 -5.06 -17.85 16.85
N ASP A 157 -4.02 -18.29 17.55
CA ASP A 157 -4.16 -19.39 18.49
C ASP A 157 -5.00 -18.92 19.69
N GLU A 158 -6.21 -19.46 19.82
CA GLU A 158 -7.12 -19.19 20.96
C GLU A 158 -6.55 -19.68 22.31
N SER A 159 -5.42 -20.39 22.28
CA SER A 159 -4.71 -20.86 23.47
C SER A 159 -3.76 -19.82 24.09
N GLN A 160 -3.53 -18.69 23.43
CA GLN A 160 -2.76 -17.57 23.98
C GLN A 160 -3.73 -16.61 24.70
N PRO A 161 -3.56 -16.40 26.02
CA PRO A 161 -4.50 -15.67 26.88
C PRO A 161 -4.57 -14.16 26.62
#